data_AF-A0A3A8RZB4-F1
#
_entry.id   AF-A0A3A8RZB4-F1
#
_cell.length_a   1.000
_cell.length_b   1.000
_cell.length_c   1.000
_cell.angle_alpha   90.00
_cell.angle_beta   90.00
_cell.angle_gamma   90.00
#
_symmetry.space_group_name_H-M   'P 1'
#
loop_
_entity.id
_entity.type
_entity.pdbx_description
1 polymer ?
#
loop_
_entity_poly.entity_id
_entity_poly.type
_entity_poly.pdbx_seq_one_letter_code
_entity_poly.pdbx_strand_id
1 'polypeptide(L)'
;MHGHTWTWGAVGMFLLGLGALAPPSAEACAAPNCMVDVRFPLPEDGGAVPANVPGLVVVPPLLENTNVSTLRLLQSDGTPVPFTLANGGRRTHVVVPKAPLVPGTQYRIEAKGLCQYQETQTQSATFTAGPELPLPTTLGTLSVDTPSRGAFPVFGDSNCGSPQEGDATTLRFTPSPELVPFLPWVHWAVEVDGQPWSFANHHGLTSTGEDNPDSHKYEYNRQLLFLYTVCTTYNPPPPGLGLTPGRHRATLRGTLEHADITLPPLSVDFELRCATHCMTGGCADGGTGVVEDPEDEEPIKNPSKSGCTQAGGGLTVLGLLATVRLWRRRK
;
A
#
# COMPACT_ATOMS: atom_id res chain seq x y z
N MET A 1 -37.89 14.73 73.93
CA MET A 1 -38.79 13.60 73.58
C MET A 1 -38.27 13.00 72.29
N HIS A 2 -37.63 11.83 72.38
CA HIS A 2 -38.02 10.59 71.67
C HIS A 2 -37.98 10.76 70.14
N GLY A 3 -37.01 10.25 69.38
CA GLY A 3 -36.36 8.94 69.48
C GLY A 3 -37.14 7.90 68.67
N HIS A 4 -36.45 7.26 67.70
CA HIS A 4 -36.67 5.95 67.06
C HIS A 4 -36.60 5.97 65.50
N THR A 5 -35.46 5.54 64.92
CA THR A 5 -35.18 4.20 64.27
C THR A 5 -35.69 4.14 62.83
N TRP A 6 -35.12 3.50 61.80
CA TRP A 6 -34.05 2.50 61.62
C TRP A 6 -34.00 2.25 60.09
N THR A 7 -32.81 2.09 59.48
CA THR A 7 -32.42 1.00 58.55
C THR A 7 -31.15 1.31 57.76
N TRP A 8 -30.26 0.31 57.80
CA TRP A 8 -29.08 0.14 56.95
C TRP A 8 -29.48 -0.14 55.51
N GLY A 9 -28.60 0.17 54.56
CA GLY A 9 -28.41 -0.73 53.42
C GLY A 9 -28.06 -0.08 52.07
N ALA A 10 -26.92 -0.53 51.57
CA ALA A 10 -26.57 -0.68 50.15
C ALA A 10 -26.14 0.58 49.36
N VAL A 11 -24.82 0.81 49.46
CA VAL A 11 -23.95 1.20 48.34
C VAL A 11 -24.32 0.38 47.09
N GLY A 12 -24.79 1.07 46.04
CA GLY A 12 -25.21 0.44 44.79
C GLY A 12 -24.65 1.20 43.58
N MET A 13 -23.49 0.74 43.11
CA MET A 13 -23.18 0.49 41.70
C MET A 13 -23.52 1.62 40.68
N PHE A 14 -22.59 2.55 40.49
CA PHE A 14 -22.48 3.35 39.25
C PHE A 14 -21.15 3.04 38.56
N LEU A 15 -21.08 1.90 37.88
CA LEU A 15 -20.03 1.58 36.92
C LEU A 15 -20.67 0.87 35.72
N LEU A 16 -21.44 1.60 34.92
CA LEU A 16 -21.84 1.17 33.59
C LEU A 16 -21.85 2.39 32.68
N GLY A 17 -21.14 2.30 31.55
CA GLY A 17 -21.42 3.18 30.41
C GLY A 17 -20.24 3.92 29.77
N LEU A 18 -19.00 3.45 29.91
CA LEU A 18 -17.97 3.72 28.88
C LEU A 18 -17.69 2.41 28.16
N GLY A 19 -18.71 1.92 27.45
CA GLY A 19 -18.48 1.03 26.34
C GLY A 19 -17.68 1.84 25.33
N ALA A 20 -16.36 1.68 25.38
CA ALA A 20 -15.49 2.14 24.33
C ALA A 20 -16.04 1.55 23.03
N LEU A 21 -16.64 2.39 22.19
CA LEU A 21 -16.64 2.20 20.75
C LEU A 21 -15.15 2.19 20.38
N ALA A 22 -14.50 1.04 20.56
CA ALA A 22 -13.22 0.81 19.94
C ALA A 22 -13.50 1.00 18.45
N PRO A 23 -12.86 1.99 17.80
CA PRO A 23 -13.07 2.17 16.38
C PRO A 23 -12.79 0.82 15.70
N PRO A 24 -13.61 0.42 14.71
CA PRO A 24 -13.33 -0.77 13.92
C PRO A 24 -11.83 -0.81 13.59
N SER A 25 -11.17 -1.95 13.81
CA SER A 25 -9.71 -2.09 13.82
C SER A 25 -8.96 -1.54 12.58
N ALA A 26 -9.66 -1.26 11.48
CA ALA A 26 -9.13 -0.58 10.30
C ALA A 26 -8.94 0.96 10.48
N GLU A 27 -9.68 1.61 11.39
CA GLU A 27 -9.61 3.05 11.67
C GLU A 27 -8.53 3.43 12.69
N ALA A 28 -7.98 2.47 13.43
CA ALA A 28 -6.93 2.71 14.44
C ALA A 28 -5.52 2.87 13.85
N CYS A 29 -5.38 2.79 12.52
CA CYS A 29 -4.09 2.79 11.87
C CYS A 29 -3.89 4.12 11.14
N ALA A 30 -3.20 5.06 11.78
CA ALA A 30 -2.66 6.21 11.07
C ALA A 30 -1.45 5.74 10.25
N ALA A 31 -1.38 6.12 8.96
CA ALA A 31 -0.12 6.04 8.23
C ALA A 31 0.90 6.90 8.99
N PRO A 32 2.03 6.33 9.46
CA PRO A 32 3.00 7.12 10.18
C PRO A 32 3.74 8.02 9.20
N ASN A 33 3.37 9.31 9.18
CA ASN A 33 4.05 10.33 8.40
C ASN A 33 5.56 10.33 8.74
N CYS A 34 6.40 10.63 7.77
CA CYS A 34 7.85 10.83 7.98
C CYS A 34 8.69 9.60 8.37
N MET A 35 8.15 8.37 8.36
CA MET A 35 8.99 7.17 8.50
C MET A 35 9.85 6.89 7.27
N VAL A 36 9.40 7.37 6.11
CA VAL A 36 10.13 7.28 4.85
C VAL A 36 10.56 8.68 4.51
N ASP A 37 11.87 8.92 4.48
CA ASP A 37 12.46 10.21 4.11
C ASP A 37 12.44 10.38 2.58
N VAL A 38 13.06 11.44 2.06
CA VAL A 38 13.23 11.66 0.63
C VAL A 38 13.89 10.44 -0.03
N ARG A 39 13.34 10.02 -1.16
CA ARG A 39 13.87 8.92 -1.97
C ARG A 39 14.29 9.42 -3.35
N PHE A 40 15.31 8.78 -3.91
CA PHE A 40 15.81 9.02 -5.25
C PHE A 40 15.71 7.72 -6.04
N PRO A 41 14.68 7.55 -6.90
CA PRO A 41 14.60 6.41 -7.80
C PRO A 41 15.86 6.29 -8.66
N LEU A 42 16.52 5.14 -8.54
CA LEU A 42 17.71 4.76 -9.30
C LEU A 42 17.56 3.30 -9.77
N PRO A 43 18.30 2.87 -10.82
CA PRO A 43 18.27 1.49 -11.28
C PRO A 43 18.59 0.48 -10.16
N GLU A 44 17.76 -0.56 -10.00
CA GLU A 44 17.81 -1.53 -8.90
C GLU A 44 19.16 -2.26 -8.79
N ASP A 45 19.78 -2.57 -9.94
CA ASP A 45 21.04 -3.30 -10.00
C ASP A 45 22.28 -2.42 -9.73
N GLY A 46 22.08 -1.19 -9.22
CA GLY A 46 23.11 -0.16 -9.18
C GLY A 46 23.60 0.24 -10.59
N GLY A 47 22.77 -0.04 -11.60
CA GLY A 47 23.04 0.20 -13.00
C GLY A 47 23.25 1.68 -13.32
N ALA A 48 23.87 1.94 -14.46
CA ALA A 48 24.16 3.29 -14.89
C ALA A 48 22.89 4.06 -15.29
N VAL A 49 22.81 5.33 -14.92
CA VAL A 49 21.73 6.23 -15.33
C VAL A 49 22.00 6.69 -16.77
N PRO A 50 21.05 6.57 -17.72
CA PRO A 50 21.29 7.03 -19.09
C PRO A 50 21.74 8.49 -19.12
N ALA A 51 22.77 8.81 -19.91
CA ALA A 51 23.32 10.16 -19.97
C ALA A 51 22.28 11.22 -20.42
N ASN A 52 21.31 10.80 -21.22
CA ASN A 52 20.18 11.58 -21.70
C ASN A 52 18.88 11.33 -20.89
N VAL A 53 19.00 10.97 -19.61
CA VAL A 53 17.82 10.82 -18.74
C VAL A 53 16.97 12.11 -18.79
N PRO A 54 15.67 12.01 -19.11
CA PRO A 54 14.81 13.20 -19.25
C PRO A 54 14.68 14.02 -17.97
N GLY A 55 14.73 13.36 -16.82
CA GLY A 55 14.75 14.00 -15.53
C GLY A 55 15.00 13.01 -14.41
N LEU A 56 15.74 13.45 -13.39
CA LEU A 56 15.95 12.70 -12.16
C LEU A 56 14.82 13.03 -11.19
N VAL A 57 14.14 12.01 -10.69
CA VAL A 57 13.00 12.20 -9.79
C VAL A 57 13.47 12.30 -8.34
N VAL A 58 12.83 13.21 -7.60
CA VAL A 58 12.90 13.29 -6.15
C VAL A 58 11.52 13.03 -5.58
N VAL A 59 11.39 11.93 -4.83
CA VAL A 59 10.15 11.55 -4.18
C VAL A 59 10.17 12.11 -2.75
N PRO A 60 9.14 12.87 -2.34
CA PRO A 60 9.11 13.47 -1.01
C PRO A 60 9.00 12.40 0.09
N PRO A 61 9.22 12.78 1.36
CA PRO A 61 8.83 11.94 2.48
C PRO A 61 7.34 11.62 2.39
N LEU A 62 6.98 10.47 2.94
CA LEU A 62 5.62 9.95 2.84
C LEU A 62 4.57 10.96 3.33
N LEU A 63 3.58 11.22 2.48
CA LEU A 63 2.45 12.16 2.69
C LEU A 63 2.85 13.62 2.92
N GLU A 64 4.12 13.94 2.73
CA GLU A 64 4.74 15.23 3.04
C GLU A 64 5.32 15.88 1.77
N ASN A 65 6.27 16.82 1.93
CA ASN A 65 6.86 17.59 0.83
C ASN A 65 8.39 17.59 0.88
N THR A 66 9.04 17.93 -0.23
CA THR A 66 10.50 18.17 -0.27
C THR A 66 10.78 19.67 -0.12
N ASN A 67 11.84 20.02 0.61
CA ASN A 67 12.35 21.39 0.62
C ASN A 67 13.14 21.66 -0.67
N VAL A 68 12.48 22.19 -1.69
CA VAL A 68 13.08 22.44 -3.02
C VAL A 68 14.33 23.33 -2.98
N SER A 69 14.47 24.22 -1.99
CA SER A 69 15.65 25.08 -1.84
C SER A 69 16.93 24.31 -1.50
N THR A 70 16.79 23.08 -1.01
CA THR A 70 17.89 22.17 -0.65
C THR A 70 18.30 21.22 -1.77
N LEU A 71 17.56 21.20 -2.89
CA LEU A 71 17.86 20.32 -4.02
C LEU A 71 19.20 20.66 -4.64
N ARG A 72 20.09 19.67 -4.72
CA ARG A 72 21.39 19.78 -5.39
C ARG A 72 21.61 18.60 -6.30
N LEU A 73 22.20 18.86 -7.46
CA LEU A 73 22.83 17.86 -8.32
C LEU A 73 24.31 18.23 -8.41
N LEU A 74 25.18 17.32 -8.02
CA LEU A 74 26.61 17.55 -7.84
C LEU A 74 27.40 16.49 -8.59
N GLN A 75 28.61 16.83 -9.03
CA GLN A 75 29.63 15.85 -9.41
C GLN A 75 30.32 15.29 -8.15
N SER A 76 31.14 14.25 -8.31
CA SER A 76 31.86 13.60 -7.20
C SER A 76 32.79 14.54 -6.42
N ASP A 77 33.31 15.58 -7.06
CA ASP A 77 34.16 16.61 -6.45
C ASP A 77 33.37 17.72 -5.73
N GLY A 78 32.03 17.65 -5.76
CA GLY A 78 31.13 18.65 -5.19
C GLY A 78 30.77 19.80 -6.15
N THR A 79 31.25 19.78 -7.40
CA THR A 79 30.90 20.79 -8.40
C THR A 79 29.40 20.74 -8.72
N PRO A 80 28.66 21.86 -8.62
CA PRO A 80 27.24 21.88 -8.96
C PRO A 80 26.99 21.65 -10.45
N VAL A 81 26.05 20.77 -10.77
CA VAL A 81 25.55 20.54 -12.14
C VAL A 81 24.33 21.42 -12.37
N PRO A 82 24.32 22.28 -13.41
CA PRO A 82 23.15 23.10 -13.71
C PRO A 82 21.92 22.27 -14.11
N PHE A 83 20.78 22.55 -13.47
CA PHE A 83 19.50 21.91 -13.78
C PHE A 83 18.35 22.93 -13.76
N THR A 84 17.20 22.54 -14.29
CA THR A 84 15.90 23.18 -14.06
C THR A 84 15.03 22.28 -13.20
N LEU A 85 14.23 22.88 -12.32
CA LEU A 85 13.29 22.16 -11.48
C LEU A 85 11.90 22.20 -12.11
N ALA A 86 11.30 21.03 -12.28
CA ALA A 86 9.91 20.88 -12.69
C ALA A 86 9.10 20.15 -11.59
N ASN A 87 7.79 20.35 -11.60
CA ASN A 87 6.88 19.52 -10.83
C ASN A 87 6.67 18.22 -11.58
N GLY A 88 6.85 17.10 -10.89
CA GLY A 88 6.47 15.79 -11.41
C GLY A 88 5.04 15.42 -11.00
N GLY A 89 4.60 14.26 -11.46
CA GLY A 89 3.39 13.61 -11.01
C GLY A 89 3.42 13.37 -9.49
N ARG A 90 2.24 13.47 -8.87
CA ARG A 90 1.98 12.96 -7.51
C ARG A 90 2.92 13.50 -6.42
N ARG A 91 3.13 14.83 -6.40
CA ARG A 91 3.96 15.59 -5.45
C ARG A 91 5.48 15.34 -5.54
N THR A 92 5.92 14.66 -6.59
CA THR A 92 7.36 14.52 -6.86
C THR A 92 7.93 15.77 -7.52
N HIS A 93 9.24 15.88 -7.48
CA HIS A 93 9.98 16.91 -8.20
C HIS A 93 10.90 16.28 -9.23
N VAL A 94 11.09 16.96 -10.36
CA VAL A 94 11.95 16.49 -11.45
C VAL A 94 13.10 17.45 -11.63
N VAL A 95 14.32 16.94 -11.43
CA VAL A 95 15.59 17.62 -11.66
C VAL A 95 16.01 17.34 -13.10
N VAL A 96 15.87 18.33 -13.97
CA VAL A 96 16.17 18.22 -15.40
C VAL A 96 17.54 18.84 -15.67
N PRO A 97 18.59 18.04 -15.96
CA PRO A 97 19.90 18.58 -16.30
C PRO A 97 19.83 19.52 -17.52
N LYS A 98 20.49 20.68 -17.48
CA LYS A 98 20.49 21.64 -18.61
C LYS A 98 21.31 21.16 -19.81
N ALA A 99 22.15 20.14 -19.60
CA ALA A 99 22.92 19.44 -20.62
C ALA A 99 22.93 17.95 -20.27
N PRO A 100 23.09 17.04 -21.25
CA PRO A 100 23.27 15.63 -20.98
C PRO A 100 24.39 15.37 -19.96
N LEU A 101 24.20 14.35 -19.14
CA LEU A 101 25.22 13.92 -18.18
C LEU A 101 26.41 13.32 -18.93
N VAL A 102 27.60 13.45 -18.36
CA VAL A 102 28.83 12.96 -19.00
C VAL A 102 28.99 11.46 -18.69
N PRO A 103 29.02 10.57 -19.69
CA PRO A 103 29.20 9.14 -19.46
C PRO A 103 30.45 8.82 -18.64
N GLY A 104 30.33 7.86 -17.72
CA GLY A 104 31.38 7.44 -16.79
C GLY A 104 31.60 8.39 -15.60
N THR A 105 30.92 9.54 -15.57
CA THR A 105 31.02 10.48 -14.45
C THR A 105 30.07 10.09 -13.33
N GLN A 106 30.56 10.17 -12.09
CA GLN A 106 29.76 9.95 -10.90
C GLN A 106 29.11 11.27 -10.44
N TYR A 107 27.82 11.18 -10.14
CA TYR A 107 26.99 12.28 -9.68
C TYR A 107 26.35 11.94 -8.35
N ARG A 108 25.98 12.98 -7.60
CA ARG A 108 25.22 12.88 -6.35
C ARG A 108 24.04 13.83 -6.41
N ILE A 109 22.85 13.31 -6.11
CA ILE A 109 21.63 14.08 -5.91
C ILE A 109 21.36 14.20 -4.42
N GLU A 110 20.96 15.38 -3.95
CA GLU A 110 20.70 15.66 -2.54
C GLU A 110 19.40 16.44 -2.37
N ALA A 111 18.65 16.15 -1.32
CA ALA A 111 17.49 16.95 -0.90
C ALA A 111 17.14 16.70 0.57
N LYS A 112 16.44 17.65 1.17
CA LYS A 112 15.89 17.56 2.52
C LYS A 112 14.37 17.47 2.47
N GLY A 113 13.79 16.52 3.20
CA GLY A 113 12.35 16.42 3.38
C GLY A 113 11.81 17.54 4.26
N LEU A 114 10.52 17.84 4.18
CA LEU A 114 9.82 18.67 5.16
C LEU A 114 8.90 17.75 5.96
N CYS A 115 9.03 17.74 7.27
CA CYS A 115 8.19 16.96 8.18
C CYS A 115 7.68 17.86 9.29
N GLN A 116 6.36 17.89 9.48
CA GLN A 116 5.72 18.89 10.33
C GLN A 116 6.11 18.78 11.82
N TYR A 117 6.59 17.62 12.27
CA TYR A 117 6.86 17.33 13.69
C TYR A 117 8.24 16.75 13.96
N GLN A 118 9.12 16.69 12.96
CA GLN A 118 10.45 16.12 13.09
C GLN A 118 11.45 16.85 12.19
N GLU A 119 12.64 17.13 12.71
CA GLU A 119 13.73 17.61 11.88
C GLU A 119 14.22 16.46 10.98
N THR A 120 14.21 16.71 9.68
CA THR A 120 14.73 15.79 8.66
C THR A 120 16.22 16.01 8.45
N GLN A 121 16.89 15.01 7.89
CA GLN A 121 18.27 15.14 7.44
C GLN A 121 18.30 15.34 5.92
N THR A 122 19.41 15.86 5.41
CA THR A 122 19.64 15.85 3.96
C THR A 122 19.88 14.41 3.54
N GLN A 123 19.02 13.88 2.68
CA GLN A 123 19.22 12.61 2.02
C GLN A 123 20.01 12.81 0.75
N SER A 124 20.78 11.79 0.38
CA SER A 124 21.56 11.80 -0.86
C SER A 124 21.60 10.44 -1.51
N ALA A 125 21.73 10.41 -2.84
CA ALA A 125 22.01 9.21 -3.59
C ALA A 125 23.09 9.49 -4.63
N THR A 126 23.97 8.52 -4.82
CA THR A 126 25.07 8.59 -5.80
C THR A 126 24.76 7.65 -6.95
N PHE A 127 25.05 8.07 -8.17
CA PHE A 127 24.90 7.26 -9.37
C PHE A 127 25.99 7.56 -10.39
N THR A 128 26.20 6.65 -11.34
CA THR A 128 27.13 6.86 -12.45
C THR A 128 26.33 7.03 -13.73
N ALA A 129 26.65 8.06 -14.53
CA ALA A 129 26.05 8.22 -15.84
C ALA A 129 26.60 7.17 -16.81
N GLY A 130 25.72 6.48 -17.51
CA GLY A 130 26.02 5.52 -18.56
C GLY A 130 26.10 6.19 -19.93
N PRO A 131 26.15 5.41 -21.02
CA PRO A 131 25.94 5.95 -22.36
C PRO A 131 24.53 6.53 -22.50
N GLU A 132 24.33 7.35 -23.53
CA GLU A 132 22.99 7.76 -23.96
C GLU A 132 22.23 6.54 -24.51
N LEU A 133 20.94 6.46 -24.21
CA LEU A 133 20.05 5.40 -24.69
C LEU A 133 18.85 6.01 -25.42
N PRO A 134 18.32 5.37 -26.46
CA PRO A 134 17.08 5.81 -27.07
C PRO A 134 15.95 5.81 -26.03
N LEU A 135 15.06 6.81 -26.10
CA LEU A 135 13.87 6.83 -25.26
C LEU A 135 12.97 5.63 -25.62
N PRO A 136 12.27 5.03 -24.63
CA PRO A 136 11.39 3.91 -24.88
C PRO A 136 10.22 4.32 -25.76
N THR A 137 9.74 3.39 -26.58
CA THR A 137 8.58 3.58 -27.46
C THR A 137 7.40 2.68 -27.08
N THR A 138 7.65 1.65 -26.28
CA THR A 138 6.71 0.62 -25.86
C THR A 138 6.86 0.33 -24.37
N LEU A 139 5.75 -0.02 -23.70
CA LEU A 139 5.81 -0.45 -22.31
C LEU A 139 6.33 -1.89 -22.16
N GLY A 140 5.97 -2.78 -23.09
CA GLY A 140 6.21 -4.21 -22.98
C GLY A 140 4.92 -4.99 -23.20
N THR A 141 4.68 -6.03 -22.39
CA THR A 141 3.49 -6.88 -22.47
C THR A 141 2.74 -6.95 -21.15
N LEU A 142 1.42 -7.12 -21.24
CA LEU A 142 0.54 -7.30 -20.08
C LEU A 142 -0.29 -8.57 -20.29
N SER A 143 -0.29 -9.44 -19.29
CA SER A 143 -1.21 -10.57 -19.19
C SER A 143 -1.89 -10.58 -17.82
N VAL A 144 -2.78 -11.53 -17.60
CA VAL A 144 -3.53 -11.67 -16.36
C VAL A 144 -3.48 -13.12 -15.91
N ASP A 145 -3.26 -13.33 -14.61
CA ASP A 145 -3.33 -14.67 -14.03
C ASP A 145 -4.76 -15.20 -14.08
N THR A 146 -4.90 -16.53 -13.99
CA THR A 146 -6.23 -17.12 -13.80
C THR A 146 -6.80 -16.64 -12.47
N PRO A 147 -7.99 -16.01 -12.45
CA PRO A 147 -8.63 -15.58 -11.22
C PRO A 147 -8.82 -16.73 -10.24
N SER A 148 -8.66 -16.44 -8.96
CA SER A 148 -8.82 -17.43 -7.90
C SER A 148 -9.58 -16.86 -6.71
N ARG A 149 -10.47 -17.69 -6.17
CA ARG A 149 -11.23 -17.38 -4.96
C ARG A 149 -10.39 -17.62 -3.72
N GLY A 150 -10.47 -16.71 -2.76
CA GLY A 150 -9.80 -16.86 -1.47
C GLY A 150 -10.02 -15.66 -0.55
N ALA A 151 -9.32 -15.69 0.58
CA ALA A 151 -9.25 -14.56 1.50
C ALA A 151 -7.99 -13.72 1.20
N PHE A 152 -8.16 -12.41 1.08
CA PHE A 152 -7.06 -11.46 0.85
C PHE A 152 -7.28 -10.17 1.63
N PRO A 153 -6.22 -9.44 2.02
CA PRO A 153 -6.36 -8.18 2.73
C PRO A 153 -6.91 -7.10 1.79
N VAL A 154 -7.99 -6.44 2.21
CA VAL A 154 -8.47 -5.20 1.58
C VAL A 154 -8.15 -4.04 2.50
N PHE A 155 -7.39 -3.09 1.98
CA PHE A 155 -7.01 -1.88 2.70
C PHE A 155 -7.97 -0.77 2.33
N GLY A 156 -8.47 -0.07 3.34
CA GLY A 156 -9.39 1.05 3.18
C GLY A 156 -8.64 2.36 2.95
N ASP A 157 -8.36 3.04 4.05
CA ASP A 157 -7.72 4.36 4.10
C ASP A 157 -6.37 4.32 4.85
N SER A 158 -6.05 3.16 5.42
CA SER A 158 -4.88 2.89 6.24
C SER A 158 -4.19 1.59 5.85
N ASN A 159 -2.95 1.40 6.32
CA ASN A 159 -2.20 0.15 6.18
C ASN A 159 -2.80 -1.06 6.93
N CYS A 160 -3.97 -0.91 7.56
CA CYS A 160 -4.65 -2.01 8.22
C CYS A 160 -5.68 -2.62 7.28
N GLY A 161 -5.22 -3.62 6.54
CA GLY A 161 -6.08 -4.44 5.71
C GLY A 161 -6.93 -5.35 6.58
N SER A 162 -8.20 -5.50 6.24
CA SER A 162 -9.06 -6.54 6.79
C SER A 162 -9.13 -7.69 5.78
N PRO A 163 -9.02 -8.96 6.22
CA PRO A 163 -9.19 -10.09 5.32
C PRO A 163 -10.63 -10.06 4.79
N GLN A 164 -10.78 -10.16 3.47
CA GLN A 164 -12.07 -10.27 2.80
C GLN A 164 -12.08 -11.52 1.93
N GLU A 165 -13.23 -12.17 1.83
CA GLU A 165 -13.41 -13.29 0.92
C GLU A 165 -13.92 -12.77 -0.43
N GLY A 166 -13.23 -13.15 -1.50
CA GLY A 166 -13.54 -12.67 -2.83
C GLY A 166 -12.90 -13.50 -3.92
N ASP A 167 -12.98 -12.97 -5.14
CA ASP A 167 -12.24 -13.48 -6.29
C ASP A 167 -11.26 -12.40 -6.74
N ALA A 168 -10.04 -12.82 -7.04
CA ALA A 168 -8.95 -11.90 -7.35
C ALA A 168 -8.03 -12.45 -8.44
N THR A 169 -7.37 -11.53 -9.13
CA THR A 169 -6.33 -11.83 -10.09
C THR A 169 -5.21 -10.80 -10.01
N THR A 170 -4.06 -11.17 -10.56
CA THR A 170 -2.87 -10.32 -10.64
C THR A 170 -2.53 -10.08 -12.10
N LEU A 171 -2.32 -8.82 -12.44
CA LEU A 171 -1.74 -8.42 -13.72
C LEU A 171 -0.26 -8.82 -13.74
N ARG A 172 0.17 -9.42 -14.85
CA ARG A 172 1.58 -9.77 -15.10
C ARG A 172 2.12 -8.84 -16.16
N PHE A 173 2.98 -7.93 -15.74
CA PHE A 173 3.68 -7.02 -16.62
C PHE A 173 5.07 -7.58 -16.92
N THR A 174 5.50 -7.45 -18.18
CA THR A 174 6.89 -7.70 -18.57
C THR A 174 7.37 -6.46 -19.32
N PRO A 175 8.31 -5.68 -18.73
CA PRO A 175 8.80 -4.46 -19.37
C PRO A 175 9.49 -4.76 -20.69
N SER A 176 9.37 -3.84 -21.64
CA SER A 176 10.22 -3.87 -22.85
C SER A 176 11.68 -3.64 -22.46
N PRO A 177 12.66 -4.27 -23.13
CA PRO A 177 14.08 -4.07 -22.82
C PRO A 177 14.53 -2.59 -22.93
N GLU A 178 13.89 -1.81 -23.80
CA GLU A 178 14.14 -0.37 -23.94
C GLU A 178 13.63 0.44 -22.76
N LEU A 179 12.57 -0.02 -22.06
CA LEU A 179 12.01 0.68 -20.90
C LEU A 179 12.79 0.40 -19.62
N VAL A 180 13.39 -0.79 -19.48
CA VAL A 180 14.07 -1.24 -18.25
C VAL A 180 15.03 -0.18 -17.66
N PRO A 181 15.92 0.46 -18.45
CA PRO A 181 16.82 1.49 -17.92
C PRO A 181 16.13 2.74 -17.38
N PHE A 182 14.87 2.98 -17.76
CA PHE A 182 14.10 4.17 -17.43
C PHE A 182 13.01 3.92 -16.37
N LEU A 183 12.72 2.65 -16.01
CA LEU A 183 11.71 2.26 -15.03
C LEU A 183 11.72 3.07 -13.72
N PRO A 184 12.89 3.45 -13.13
CA PRO A 184 12.91 4.25 -11.91
C PRO A 184 12.16 5.58 -12.02
N TRP A 185 12.11 6.17 -13.22
CA TRP A 185 11.47 7.47 -13.46
C TRP A 185 10.12 7.36 -14.16
N VAL A 186 9.53 6.16 -14.17
CA VAL A 186 8.16 5.94 -14.63
C VAL A 186 7.20 5.93 -13.43
N HIS A 187 6.14 6.72 -13.50
CA HIS A 187 4.98 6.55 -12.63
C HIS A 187 3.88 5.77 -13.33
N TRP A 188 3.11 5.02 -12.55
CA TRP A 188 2.17 4.02 -13.06
C TRP A 188 0.74 4.31 -12.66
N ALA A 189 -0.19 3.96 -13.53
CA ALA A 189 -1.61 3.96 -13.24
C ALA A 189 -2.26 2.72 -13.85
N VAL A 190 -3.16 2.10 -13.09
CA VAL A 190 -4.07 1.07 -13.59
C VAL A 190 -5.47 1.65 -13.60
N GLU A 191 -6.13 1.50 -14.74
CA GLU A 191 -7.54 1.76 -14.92
C GLU A 191 -8.27 0.43 -15.13
N VAL A 192 -9.49 0.29 -14.61
CA VAL A 192 -10.39 -0.81 -14.94
C VAL A 192 -11.68 -0.22 -15.49
N ASP A 193 -12.08 -0.66 -16.68
CA ASP A 193 -13.25 -0.13 -17.42
C ASP A 193 -13.23 1.40 -17.58
N GLY A 194 -12.03 1.96 -17.72
CA GLY A 194 -11.81 3.41 -17.86
C GLY A 194 -11.90 4.19 -16.54
N GLN A 195 -12.07 3.52 -15.40
CA GLN A 195 -12.05 4.16 -14.08
C GLN A 195 -10.70 3.94 -13.38
N PRO A 196 -10.16 4.93 -12.64
CA PRO A 196 -8.94 4.73 -11.86
C PRO A 196 -9.09 3.59 -10.86
N TRP A 197 -8.16 2.64 -10.89
CA TRP A 197 -8.14 1.49 -9.98
C TRP A 197 -7.03 1.60 -8.94
N SER A 198 -5.79 1.78 -9.39
CA SER A 198 -4.59 1.86 -8.56
C SER A 198 -3.51 2.69 -9.24
N PHE A 199 -2.48 3.06 -8.48
CA PHE A 199 -1.31 3.74 -9.00
C PHE A 199 -0.08 3.42 -8.17
N ALA A 200 1.09 3.62 -8.76
CA ALA A 200 2.34 3.68 -8.05
C ALA A 200 3.08 4.94 -8.46
N ASN A 201 3.77 5.53 -7.49
CA ASN A 201 4.74 6.56 -7.75
C ASN A 201 5.94 5.97 -8.53
N HIS A 202 6.93 6.82 -8.77
CA HIS A 202 8.18 6.45 -9.42
C HIS A 202 8.82 5.22 -8.78
N HIS A 203 9.41 4.35 -9.61
CA HIS A 203 9.97 3.06 -9.20
C HIS A 203 8.91 2.05 -8.72
N GLY A 204 7.68 2.14 -9.25
CA GLY A 204 6.56 1.28 -8.90
C GLY A 204 6.66 -0.17 -9.34
N LEU A 205 7.40 -0.43 -10.43
CA LEU A 205 7.59 -1.75 -11.00
C LEU A 205 9.08 -2.05 -11.14
N THR A 206 9.47 -3.27 -10.79
CA THR A 206 10.86 -3.74 -10.88
C THR A 206 11.28 -3.99 -12.33
N SER A 207 12.57 -4.26 -12.54
CA SER A 207 13.10 -4.68 -13.85
C SER A 207 12.44 -5.95 -14.42
N THR A 208 11.84 -6.79 -13.58
CA THR A 208 11.08 -8.00 -13.97
C THR A 208 9.59 -7.73 -14.15
N GLY A 209 9.12 -6.51 -13.90
CA GLY A 209 7.72 -6.11 -13.97
C GLY A 209 6.88 -6.49 -12.76
N GLU A 210 7.53 -6.87 -11.65
CA GLU A 210 6.87 -7.12 -10.38
C GLU A 210 6.55 -5.81 -9.66
N ASP A 211 5.52 -5.83 -8.83
CA ASP A 211 5.16 -4.68 -7.99
C ASP A 211 6.26 -4.42 -6.95
N ASN A 212 6.71 -3.17 -6.85
CA ASN A 212 7.64 -2.74 -5.82
C ASN A 212 6.86 -2.09 -4.66
N PRO A 213 6.52 -2.83 -3.59
CA PRO A 213 5.68 -2.31 -2.50
C PRO A 213 6.30 -1.12 -1.77
N ASP A 214 7.63 -0.99 -1.73
CA ASP A 214 8.32 0.10 -1.05
C ASP A 214 8.15 1.45 -1.76
N SER A 215 7.76 1.43 -3.05
CA SER A 215 7.52 2.64 -3.83
C SER A 215 6.23 3.37 -3.42
N HIS A 216 5.19 2.64 -3.04
CA HIS A 216 3.83 3.15 -2.85
C HIS A 216 3.24 2.83 -1.46
N LYS A 217 4.04 2.24 -0.57
CA LYS A 217 3.65 1.94 0.81
C LYS A 217 3.03 3.18 1.45
N TYR A 218 1.84 3.04 2.04
CA TYR A 218 1.08 4.10 2.72
C TYR A 218 0.55 5.25 1.82
N GLU A 219 0.88 5.30 0.54
CA GLU A 219 0.40 6.32 -0.39
C GLU A 219 -0.91 5.91 -1.07
N TYR A 220 -1.08 4.60 -1.28
CA TYR A 220 -2.29 4.03 -1.82
C TYR A 220 -2.54 2.61 -1.29
N ASN A 221 -3.81 2.29 -1.07
CA ASN A 221 -4.24 1.10 -0.34
C ASN A 221 -4.44 -0.13 -1.26
N ARG A 222 -4.33 0.05 -2.57
CA ARG A 222 -4.35 -1.05 -3.54
C ARG A 222 -2.96 -1.27 -4.09
N GLN A 223 -2.48 -2.52 -4.01
CA GLN A 223 -1.31 -2.95 -4.76
C GLN A 223 -1.53 -2.68 -6.25
N LEU A 224 -0.50 -2.22 -6.95
CA LEU A 224 -0.65 -1.70 -8.31
C LEU A 224 -1.29 -2.74 -9.24
N LEU A 225 -0.79 -3.97 -9.22
CA LEU A 225 -1.17 -5.02 -10.16
C LEU A 225 -2.26 -5.97 -9.66
N PHE A 226 -2.81 -5.75 -8.46
CA PHE A 226 -3.81 -6.63 -7.85
C PHE A 226 -5.23 -6.13 -8.09
N LEU A 227 -6.09 -6.99 -8.68
CA LEU A 227 -7.48 -6.69 -9.03
C LEU A 227 -8.41 -7.66 -8.29
N TYR A 228 -9.50 -7.16 -7.71
CA TYR A 228 -10.39 -8.01 -6.91
C TYR A 228 -11.85 -7.54 -6.91
N THR A 229 -12.73 -8.49 -6.61
CA THR A 229 -14.12 -8.29 -6.20
C THR A 229 -14.30 -8.92 -4.82
N VAL A 230 -14.94 -8.21 -3.89
CA VAL A 230 -15.34 -8.78 -2.60
C VAL A 230 -16.68 -9.49 -2.78
N CYS A 231 -16.75 -10.77 -2.41
CA CYS A 231 -17.98 -11.57 -2.51
C CYS A 231 -18.74 -11.61 -1.19
N THR A 232 -18.01 -11.70 -0.08
CA THR A 232 -18.57 -11.69 1.27
C THR A 232 -17.84 -10.64 2.06
N THR A 233 -18.57 -9.62 2.50
CA THR A 233 -18.02 -8.57 3.37
C THR A 233 -18.02 -9.05 4.81
N TYR A 234 -16.86 -9.06 5.46
CA TYR A 234 -16.82 -9.15 6.92
C TYR A 234 -17.12 -7.80 7.56
N ASN A 235 -17.58 -7.80 8.81
CA ASN A 235 -17.89 -6.58 9.56
C ASN A 235 -16.63 -6.12 10.32
N PRO A 236 -16.17 -4.86 10.18
CA PRO A 236 -16.69 -3.79 9.31
C PRO A 236 -16.36 -4.01 7.83
N PRO A 237 -17.29 -3.67 6.89
CA PRO A 237 -16.97 -3.72 5.47
C PRO A 237 -15.86 -2.70 5.16
N PRO A 238 -14.91 -3.01 4.27
CA PRO A 238 -13.84 -2.09 3.92
C PRO A 238 -14.39 -0.92 3.08
N PRO A 239 -13.72 0.26 3.09
CA PRO A 239 -13.93 1.30 2.11
C PRO A 239 -13.60 0.77 0.71
N GLY A 240 -14.63 0.52 -0.12
CA GLY A 240 -14.47 0.03 -1.48
C GLY A 240 -14.47 -1.50 -1.60
N LEU A 241 -15.55 -2.05 -2.16
CA LEU A 241 -15.76 -3.49 -2.36
C LEU A 241 -14.98 -4.09 -3.55
N GLY A 242 -14.07 -3.32 -4.14
CA GLY A 242 -13.39 -3.66 -5.38
C GLY A 242 -14.28 -3.47 -6.60
N LEU A 243 -14.11 -4.32 -7.60
CA LEU A 243 -14.89 -4.35 -8.84
C LEU A 243 -16.23 -5.07 -8.60
N THR A 244 -17.23 -4.80 -9.43
CA THR A 244 -18.45 -5.64 -9.48
C THR A 244 -18.11 -7.01 -10.09
N PRO A 245 -18.77 -8.12 -9.72
CA PRO A 245 -18.58 -9.37 -10.43
C PRO A 245 -18.94 -9.25 -11.92
N GLY A 246 -18.11 -9.84 -12.80
CA GLY A 246 -18.32 -9.77 -14.24
C GLY A 246 -17.02 -9.70 -15.04
N ARG A 247 -17.17 -9.33 -16.31
CA ARG A 247 -16.06 -9.13 -17.24
C ARG A 247 -15.61 -7.67 -17.21
N HIS A 248 -14.30 -7.48 -17.23
CA HIS A 248 -13.64 -6.19 -17.11
C HIS A 248 -12.47 -6.10 -18.07
N ARG A 249 -12.04 -4.86 -18.33
CA ARG A 249 -10.79 -4.55 -19.01
C ARG A 249 -9.88 -3.76 -18.10
N ALA A 250 -8.72 -4.31 -17.77
CA ALA A 250 -7.65 -3.59 -17.11
C ALA A 250 -6.79 -2.88 -18.15
N THR A 251 -6.31 -1.67 -17.83
CA THR A 251 -5.39 -0.89 -18.65
C THR A 251 -4.26 -0.36 -17.79
N LEU A 252 -3.02 -0.75 -18.12
CA LEU A 252 -1.80 -0.25 -17.49
C LEU A 252 -1.23 0.92 -18.32
N ARG A 253 -0.96 2.02 -17.65
CA ARG A 253 -0.30 3.22 -18.19
C ARG A 253 1.01 3.46 -17.45
N GLY A 254 2.08 3.71 -18.20
CA GLY A 254 3.35 4.21 -17.68
C GLY A 254 3.63 5.59 -18.28
N THR A 255 4.07 6.53 -17.46
CA THR A 255 4.49 7.88 -17.91
C THR A 255 5.92 8.12 -17.46
N LEU A 256 6.80 8.39 -18.42
CA LEU A 256 8.19 8.80 -18.16
C LEU A 256 8.24 10.32 -17.99
N GLU A 257 8.63 10.77 -16.81
CA GLU A 257 8.63 12.20 -16.48
C GLU A 257 9.54 13.00 -17.43
N HIS A 258 9.02 14.14 -17.90
CA HIS A 258 9.75 15.13 -18.69
C HIS A 258 10.39 14.61 -20.00
N ALA A 259 9.97 13.43 -20.47
CA ALA A 259 10.45 12.85 -21.72
C ALA A 259 9.70 13.36 -22.96
N ASP A 260 8.61 14.11 -22.78
CA ASP A 260 7.71 14.58 -23.85
C ASP A 260 7.24 13.47 -24.81
N ILE A 261 7.14 12.23 -24.30
CA ILE A 261 6.63 11.07 -25.03
C ILE A 261 5.34 10.55 -24.40
N THR A 262 4.49 9.94 -25.24
CA THR A 262 3.33 9.17 -24.79
C THR A 262 3.57 7.70 -25.13
N LEU A 263 3.77 6.87 -24.11
CA LEU A 263 3.90 5.43 -24.27
C LEU A 263 2.51 4.80 -24.48
N PRO A 264 2.31 3.93 -25.49
CA PRO A 264 1.04 3.26 -25.69
C PRO A 264 0.65 2.43 -24.46
N PRO A 265 -0.60 2.53 -23.97
CA PRO A 265 -1.05 1.74 -22.83
C PRO A 265 -1.21 0.27 -23.20
N LEU A 266 -1.17 -0.60 -22.19
CA LEU A 266 -1.40 -2.04 -22.35
C LEU A 266 -2.76 -2.40 -21.73
N SER A 267 -3.56 -3.21 -22.42
CA SER A 267 -4.86 -3.64 -21.91
C SER A 267 -5.03 -5.15 -21.96
N VAL A 268 -5.74 -5.70 -20.97
CA VAL A 268 -6.09 -7.13 -20.90
C VAL A 268 -7.50 -7.28 -20.35
N ASP A 269 -8.25 -8.22 -20.92
CA ASP A 269 -9.60 -8.56 -20.47
C ASP A 269 -9.53 -9.70 -19.43
N PHE A 270 -10.38 -9.63 -18.41
CA PHE A 270 -10.46 -10.64 -17.35
C PHE A 270 -11.89 -10.75 -16.80
N GLU A 271 -12.17 -11.80 -16.05
CA GLU A 271 -13.50 -12.04 -15.46
C GLU A 271 -13.36 -12.37 -13.98
N LEU A 272 -14.02 -11.62 -13.11
CA LEU A 272 -14.07 -11.91 -11.68
C LEU A 272 -15.45 -12.45 -11.32
N ARG A 273 -15.50 -13.50 -10.50
CA ARG A 273 -16.71 -14.23 -10.18
C ARG A 273 -16.96 -14.25 -8.68
N CYS A 274 -18.16 -13.83 -8.31
CA CYS A 274 -18.75 -14.24 -7.06
C CYS A 274 -19.80 -15.29 -7.37
N ALA A 275 -19.56 -16.54 -6.98
CA ALA A 275 -20.66 -17.49 -6.90
C ALA A 275 -21.74 -16.86 -6.04
N THR A 276 -22.93 -16.67 -6.61
CA THR A 276 -24.12 -16.40 -5.83
C THR A 276 -24.19 -17.50 -4.79
N HIS A 277 -24.25 -17.14 -3.51
CA HIS A 277 -24.45 -18.11 -2.46
C HIS A 277 -25.78 -18.80 -2.78
N CYS A 278 -25.76 -19.99 -3.39
CA CYS A 278 -26.88 -20.90 -3.36
C CYS A 278 -26.93 -21.29 -1.87
N MET A 279 -27.64 -20.49 -1.05
CA MET A 279 -28.10 -20.94 0.25
C MET A 279 -28.71 -22.31 0.00
N THR A 280 -28.22 -23.33 0.71
CA THR A 280 -28.75 -24.70 0.74
C THR A 280 -30.26 -24.70 0.47
N GLY A 281 -30.64 -24.95 -0.79
CA GLY A 281 -31.99 -24.63 -1.28
C GLY A 281 -32.07 -24.22 -2.75
N GLY A 282 -31.42 -24.96 -3.65
CA GLY A 282 -31.85 -25.04 -5.06
C GLY A 282 -31.42 -23.90 -5.99
N CYS A 283 -30.21 -24.03 -6.54
CA CYS A 283 -29.97 -23.56 -7.90
C CYS A 283 -30.59 -24.60 -8.84
N ALA A 284 -31.86 -24.37 -9.19
CA ALA A 284 -32.67 -25.29 -9.98
C ALA A 284 -32.30 -25.20 -11.46
N ASP A 285 -31.35 -26.01 -11.88
CA ASP A 285 -31.25 -26.41 -13.28
C ASP A 285 -32.39 -27.40 -13.52
N GLY A 286 -33.40 -26.97 -14.29
CA GLY A 286 -34.61 -27.72 -14.55
C GLY A 286 -34.32 -29.10 -15.14
N GLY A 287 -34.51 -30.14 -14.34
CA GLY A 287 -34.45 -31.54 -14.75
C GLY A 287 -35.40 -32.36 -13.88
N THR A 288 -36.62 -32.57 -14.35
CA THR A 288 -37.62 -33.43 -13.73
C THR A 288 -37.18 -34.89 -13.80
N GLY A 289 -36.87 -35.49 -12.66
CA GLY A 289 -36.62 -36.92 -12.51
C GLY A 289 -37.10 -37.38 -11.13
N VAL A 290 -38.34 -37.85 -11.09
CA VAL A 290 -38.98 -38.47 -9.91
C VAL A 290 -38.35 -39.84 -9.67
N VAL A 291 -37.83 -40.13 -8.47
CA VAL A 291 -37.80 -41.47 -7.87
C VAL A 291 -37.87 -41.35 -6.34
N GLU A 292 -38.57 -42.30 -5.75
CA GLU A 292 -39.22 -42.39 -4.44
C GLU A 292 -38.30 -42.46 -3.19
N ASP A 293 -38.93 -42.14 -2.07
CA ASP A 293 -38.51 -42.27 -0.66
C ASP A 293 -38.34 -43.75 -0.23
N PRO A 294 -37.52 -44.06 0.78
CA PRO A 294 -38.16 -44.44 2.05
C PRO A 294 -37.43 -43.99 3.35
N GLU A 295 -38.26 -43.46 4.27
CA GLU A 295 -38.35 -43.63 5.74
C GLU A 295 -37.10 -43.81 6.64
N ASP A 296 -36.97 -42.84 7.55
CA ASP A 296 -36.71 -42.88 9.00
C ASP A 296 -35.51 -43.67 9.58
N GLU A 297 -34.51 -42.92 10.09
CA GLU A 297 -33.95 -43.15 11.44
C GLU A 297 -33.57 -41.82 12.15
N GLU A 298 -33.69 -41.87 13.48
CA GLU A 298 -33.84 -40.82 14.51
C GLU A 298 -32.70 -39.79 14.74
N PRO A 299 -32.96 -38.69 15.51
CA PRO A 299 -32.18 -37.45 15.48
C PRO A 299 -30.98 -37.46 16.45
N ILE A 300 -29.80 -37.09 15.93
CA ILE A 300 -28.61 -36.86 16.74
C ILE A 300 -28.72 -35.52 17.49
N LYS A 301 -28.66 -35.65 18.82
CA LYS A 301 -28.71 -34.62 19.86
C LYS A 301 -27.74 -33.44 19.61
N ASN A 302 -28.28 -32.23 19.72
CA ASN A 302 -27.53 -30.99 19.98
C ASN A 302 -26.90 -30.99 21.38
N PRO A 303 -25.64 -30.54 21.54
CA PRO A 303 -25.18 -29.92 22.77
C PRO A 303 -25.12 -28.39 22.68
N SER A 304 -25.49 -27.79 23.81
CA SER A 304 -25.69 -26.38 24.08
C SER A 304 -24.42 -25.51 24.05
N LYS A 305 -24.68 -24.22 23.79
CA LYS A 305 -23.95 -23.03 24.27
C LYS A 305 -22.93 -23.28 25.41
N SER A 306 -21.66 -23.01 25.13
CA SER A 306 -20.72 -22.46 26.12
C SER A 306 -19.64 -21.68 25.37
N GLY A 307 -19.45 -20.42 25.76
CA GLY A 307 -18.56 -19.46 25.11
C GLY A 307 -17.08 -19.86 25.14
N CYS A 308 -16.36 -19.38 24.13
CA CYS A 308 -14.91 -19.50 24.07
C CYS A 308 -14.27 -18.46 25.01
N THR A 309 -13.63 -18.96 26.06
CA THR A 309 -12.71 -18.22 26.92
C THR A 309 -11.45 -17.86 26.14
N GLN A 310 -11.25 -16.56 25.93
CA GLN A 310 -10.01 -15.98 25.43
C GLN A 310 -8.98 -15.99 26.56
N ALA A 311 -8.01 -16.91 26.49
CA ALA A 311 -6.84 -16.89 27.37
C ALA A 311 -5.85 -15.83 26.85
N GLY A 312 -5.96 -14.61 27.39
CA GLY A 312 -4.98 -13.55 27.22
C GLY A 312 -3.68 -13.86 27.96
N GLY A 313 -2.55 -13.70 27.26
CA GLY A 313 -1.20 -13.83 27.82
C GLY A 313 -0.97 -12.81 28.93
N GLY A 314 -0.56 -13.32 30.10
CA GLY A 314 -0.23 -12.52 31.27
C GLY A 314 1.10 -11.77 31.09
N LEU A 315 1.03 -10.46 31.23
CA LEU A 315 2.15 -9.59 31.59
C LEU A 315 2.54 -9.85 33.04
N THR A 316 3.66 -10.53 33.28
CA THR A 316 4.32 -10.51 34.60
C THR A 316 5.12 -9.22 34.74
N VAL A 317 4.53 -8.23 35.41
CA VAL A 317 5.24 -7.09 36.01
C VAL A 317 5.58 -7.48 37.45
N LEU A 318 6.85 -7.78 37.73
CA LEU A 318 7.36 -8.02 39.08
C LEU A 318 8.16 -6.79 39.57
N GLY A 319 7.74 -6.26 40.72
CA GLY A 319 8.64 -5.75 41.76
C GLY A 319 8.91 -4.25 41.79
N LEU A 320 8.11 -3.51 42.56
CA LEU A 320 8.44 -2.18 43.08
C LEU A 320 8.73 -2.28 44.59
N LEU A 321 9.74 -1.52 45.01
CA LEU A 321 10.07 -1.02 46.37
C LEU A 321 11.03 -1.82 47.26
N ALA A 322 12.30 -1.35 47.31
CA ALA A 322 12.99 -1.06 48.57
C ALA A 322 14.14 -0.05 48.38
N THR A 323 13.84 1.20 48.71
CA THR A 323 14.70 2.24 49.33
C THR A 323 16.20 1.97 49.50
N VAL A 324 17.09 2.80 48.91
CA VAL A 324 18.27 3.36 49.63
C VAL A 324 18.54 4.81 49.16
N ARG A 325 18.67 5.66 50.17
CA ARG A 325 18.90 7.11 50.15
C ARG A 325 20.25 7.51 49.55
N LEU A 326 20.21 8.62 48.81
CA LEU A 326 21.14 9.77 48.89
C LEU A 326 22.55 9.49 49.41
N TRP A 327 23.54 9.60 48.52
CA TRP A 327 24.80 10.25 48.86
C TRP A 327 25.18 11.27 47.78
N ARG A 328 25.06 12.54 48.17
CA ARG A 328 25.49 13.72 47.43
C ARG A 328 26.68 14.27 48.21
N ARG A 329 27.89 14.31 47.61
CA ARG A 329 28.79 15.50 47.60
C ARG A 329 30.22 15.21 47.10
N ARG A 330 30.58 15.98 46.07
CA ARG A 330 31.80 16.82 45.90
C ARG A 330 33.17 16.17 46.19
N LYS A 331 34.01 16.09 45.17
CA LYS A 331 34.77 17.21 44.59
C LYS A 331 35.00 16.96 43.11
#